data_AF-A0A0S8JQ76-F1
#
_entry.id   AF-A0A0S8JQ76-F1
#
_cell.length_a   1.000
_cell.length_b   1.000
_cell.length_c   1.000
_cell.angle_alpha   90.00
_cell.angle_beta   90.00
_cell.angle_gamma   90.00
#
_symmetry.space_group_name_H-M   'P 1'
#
loop_
_entity.id
_entity.type
_entity.pdbx_description
1 polymer ?
#
loop_
_entity_poly.entity_id
_entity_poly.type
_entity_poly.pdbx_seq_one_letter_code
_entity_poly.pdbx_strand_id
1 'polypeptide(L)'
;GFRILDVSNPSSPTLLGMYKRTYGCVQVVDGLAYLGDLIIDVTDPTSPTKVSWCPVGFGVKDVYVSGGLGYYAAGGRGLYIADVSDPTSPTLFGPYGGWPGPLDEAVGV
;
A
#
# COMPACT_ATOMS: atom_id res chain seq x y z
N GLY A 1 -1.47 -15.78 -4.22
CA GLY A 1 -0.57 -14.90 -4.98
C GLY A 1 -1.36 -13.73 -5.51
N PHE A 2 -0.77 -12.54 -5.53
CA PHE A 2 -1.29 -11.37 -6.24
C PHE A 2 -1.16 -11.59 -7.75
N ARG A 3 -2.24 -11.40 -8.50
CA ARG A 3 -2.32 -11.66 -9.94
C ARG A 3 -2.70 -10.37 -10.66
N ILE A 4 -2.06 -10.11 -11.79
CA ILE A 4 -2.37 -8.98 -12.65
C ILE A 4 -2.99 -9.53 -13.92
N LEU A 5 -4.20 -9.08 -14.23
CA LEU A 5 -4.95 -9.53 -15.38
C LEU A 5 -5.23 -8.36 -16.32
N ASP A 6 -5.10 -8.60 -17.62
CA ASP A 6 -5.70 -7.72 -18.62
C ASP A 6 -7.19 -8.03 -18.72
N VAL A 7 -8.00 -6.97 -18.57
CA VAL A 7 -9.47 -7.00 -18.65
C VAL A 7 -9.99 -6.16 -19.82
N SER A 8 -9.13 -5.83 -20.79
CA SER A 8 -9.50 -5.14 -22.03
C SER A 8 -10.65 -5.83 -22.77
N ASN A 9 -10.72 -7.16 -22.68
CA ASN A 9 -11.90 -7.95 -22.99
C ASN A 9 -12.54 -8.53 -21.70
N PRO A 10 -13.63 -7.94 -21.19
CA PRO A 10 -14.29 -8.40 -19.95
C PRO A 10 -14.85 -9.83 -20.03
N SER A 11 -15.15 -10.33 -21.23
CA SER A 11 -15.63 -11.70 -21.43
C SER A 11 -14.51 -12.75 -21.42
N SER A 12 -13.25 -12.31 -21.55
CA SER A 12 -12.08 -13.18 -21.59
C SER A 12 -10.85 -12.48 -20.97
N PRO A 13 -10.81 -12.28 -19.64
CA PRO A 13 -9.63 -11.76 -18.97
C PRO A 13 -8.41 -12.65 -19.17
N THR A 14 -7.23 -12.07 -19.32
CA THR A 14 -5.97 -12.82 -19.50
C THR A 14 -4.99 -12.53 -18.36
N LEU A 15 -4.24 -13.54 -17.92
CA LEU A 15 -3.22 -13.36 -16.87
C LEU A 15 -1.94 -12.79 -17.50
N LEU A 16 -1.52 -11.61 -17.05
CA LEU A 16 -0.26 -10.97 -17.48
C LEU A 16 0.90 -11.41 -16.57
N GLY A 17 0.69 -11.38 -15.27
CA GLY A 17 1.76 -11.63 -14.30
C GLY A 17 1.25 -12.04 -12.92
N MET A 18 2.18 -12.50 -12.08
CA MET A 18 1.86 -12.95 -10.73
C MET A 18 3.02 -12.70 -9.77
N TYR A 19 2.69 -12.19 -8.59
CA TYR A 19 3.56 -12.23 -7.42
C TYR A 19 3.10 -13.33 -6.46
N LYS A 20 3.99 -14.28 -6.16
CA LYS A 20 3.59 -15.56 -5.50
C LYS A 20 3.06 -15.39 -4.07
N ARG A 21 3.29 -14.25 -3.40
CA ARG A 21 2.82 -13.99 -2.04
C ARG A 21 1.34 -13.56 -2.01
N THR A 22 0.61 -13.97 -0.98
CA THR A 22 -0.82 -13.64 -0.81
C THR A 22 -0.97 -12.59 0.28
N TYR A 23 -1.77 -11.58 0.00
CA TYR A 23 -2.19 -10.54 0.93
C TYR A 23 -3.70 -10.36 0.84
N GLY A 24 -4.29 -9.85 1.92
CA GLY A 24 -5.74 -9.64 2.00
C GLY A 24 -6.22 -8.34 1.38
N CYS A 25 -5.33 -7.40 1.12
CA CYS A 25 -5.64 -6.07 0.60
C CYS A 25 -4.66 -5.66 -0.49
N VAL A 26 -5.14 -4.78 -1.36
CA VAL A 26 -4.35 -4.14 -2.41
C VAL A 26 -4.87 -2.74 -2.66
N GLN A 27 -3.93 -1.80 -2.82
CA GLN A 27 -4.18 -0.58 -3.57
C GLN A 27 -3.06 -0.38 -4.57
N VAL A 28 -3.40 0.12 -5.76
CA VAL A 28 -2.42 0.49 -6.78
C VAL A 28 -2.43 2.01 -6.93
N VAL A 29 -1.26 2.63 -6.83
CA VAL A 29 -1.04 4.08 -7.02
C VAL A 29 0.24 4.25 -7.84
N ASP A 30 0.17 4.99 -8.94
CA ASP A 30 1.33 5.37 -9.78
C ASP A 30 2.26 4.20 -10.15
N GLY A 31 1.69 3.04 -10.50
CA GLY A 31 2.46 1.85 -10.89
C GLY A 31 3.03 1.05 -9.71
N LEU A 32 2.70 1.42 -8.47
CA LEU A 32 3.06 0.67 -7.27
C LEU A 32 1.83 -0.01 -6.67
N ALA A 33 1.93 -1.30 -6.38
CA ALA A 33 0.95 -2.06 -5.63
C ALA A 33 1.36 -2.19 -4.16
N TYR A 34 0.51 -1.70 -3.27
CA TYR A 34 0.63 -1.81 -1.82
C TYR A 34 -0.21 -3.02 -1.37
N LEU A 35 0.46 -4.08 -0.94
CA LEU A 35 -0.14 -5.35 -0.52
C LEU A 35 0.11 -5.58 0.97
N GLY A 36 -0.77 -5.05 1.81
CA GLY A 36 -0.52 -5.03 3.25
C GLY A 36 0.72 -4.20 3.58
N ASP A 37 1.79 -4.83 4.08
CA ASP A 37 3.09 -4.20 4.37
C ASP A 37 4.07 -4.25 3.19
N LEU A 38 3.73 -4.91 2.09
CA LEU A 38 4.60 -5.10 0.93
C LEU A 38 4.36 -4.02 -0.13
N ILE A 39 5.43 -3.46 -0.69
CA ILE A 39 5.36 -2.55 -1.84
C ILE A 39 5.98 -3.23 -3.06
N ILE A 40 5.23 -3.28 -4.16
CA ILE A 40 5.61 -3.94 -5.41
C ILE A 40 5.52 -2.94 -6.56
N ASP A 41 6.52 -2.93 -7.43
CA ASP A 41 6.47 -2.26 -8.73
C ASP A 41 5.71 -3.15 -9.72
N VAL A 42 4.64 -2.59 -10.27
CA VAL A 42 3.75 -3.20 -11.26
C VAL A 42 3.68 -2.39 -12.56
N THR A 43 4.65 -1.50 -12.80
CA THR A 43 4.77 -0.72 -14.05
C THR A 43 4.90 -1.62 -15.28
N ASP A 44 5.66 -2.72 -15.17
CA ASP A 44 5.57 -3.88 -16.06
C ASP A 44 4.65 -4.94 -15.43
N PRO A 45 3.40 -5.08 -15.90
CA PRO A 45 2.44 -6.01 -15.33
C PRO A 45 2.81 -7.48 -15.56
N THR A 46 3.73 -7.77 -16.49
CA THR A 46 4.20 -9.14 -16.76
C THR A 46 5.31 -9.58 -15.82
N SER A 47 6.02 -8.62 -15.23
CA SER A 47 7.14 -8.87 -14.32
C SER A 47 7.07 -8.01 -13.03
N PRO A 48 6.09 -8.25 -12.13
CA PRO A 48 6.02 -7.52 -10.87
C PRO A 48 7.24 -7.76 -9.98
N THR A 49 7.85 -6.69 -9.46
CA THR A 49 9.05 -6.77 -8.62
C THR A 49 8.86 -6.14 -7.26
N LYS A 50 9.46 -6.74 -6.22
CA LYS A 50 9.41 -6.17 -4.87
C LYS A 50 10.26 -4.89 -4.83
N VAL A 51 9.67 -3.79 -4.37
CA VAL A 51 10.40 -2.55 -4.03
C VAL A 51 10.92 -2.65 -2.60
N SER A 52 10.03 -2.72 -1.62
CA SER A 52 10.39 -2.66 -0.21
C SER A 52 9.32 -3.26 0.71
N TRP A 53 9.49 -3.05 2.01
CA TRP A 53 8.52 -3.32 3.07
C TRP A 53 8.24 -2.04 3.84
N CYS A 54 6.97 -1.74 4.10
CA CYS A 54 6.59 -0.74 5.08
C CYS A 54 6.74 -1.32 6.49
N PRO A 55 7.42 -0.65 7.44
CA PRO A 55 7.73 -1.22 8.74
C PRO A 55 6.52 -1.30 9.72
N VAL A 56 5.29 -1.25 9.22
CA VAL A 56 4.07 -1.46 10.02
C VAL A 56 3.96 -2.89 10.57
N GLY A 57 4.56 -3.86 9.87
CA GLY A 57 4.58 -5.27 10.21
C GLY A 57 3.34 -6.04 9.75
N PHE A 58 3.21 -7.29 10.21
CA PHE A 58 2.16 -8.19 9.75
C PHE A 58 0.76 -7.82 10.26
N GLY A 59 -0.25 -8.29 9.53
CA GLY A 59 -1.66 -8.22 9.96
C GLY A 59 -2.44 -7.00 9.45
N VAL A 60 -1.87 -6.24 8.51
CA VAL A 60 -2.60 -5.19 7.78
C VAL A 60 -3.82 -5.80 7.09
N LYS A 61 -4.99 -5.26 7.40
CA LYS A 61 -6.29 -5.66 6.85
C LYS A 61 -6.65 -4.84 5.63
N ASP A 62 -6.23 -3.59 5.59
CA ASP A 62 -6.44 -2.71 4.46
C ASP A 62 -5.36 -1.62 4.39
N VAL A 63 -5.14 -1.09 3.20
CA VAL A 63 -4.19 -0.01 2.94
C VAL A 63 -4.83 1.04 2.04
N TYR A 64 -4.65 2.30 2.43
CA TYR A 64 -4.99 3.45 1.60
C TYR A 64 -3.77 4.36 1.48
N VAL A 65 -3.46 4.87 0.29
CA VAL A 65 -2.31 5.71 -0.03
C VAL A 65 -2.82 6.95 -0.74
N SER A 66 -2.43 8.11 -0.23
CA SER A 66 -2.78 9.42 -0.78
C SER A 66 -1.72 10.44 -0.40
N GLY A 67 -1.29 11.26 -1.36
CA GLY A 67 -0.35 12.36 -1.10
C GLY A 67 0.98 11.93 -0.48
N GLY A 68 1.47 10.72 -0.80
CA GLY A 68 2.69 10.16 -0.20
C GLY A 68 2.52 9.58 1.19
N LEU A 69 1.30 9.57 1.76
CA LEU A 69 1.01 8.91 3.03
C LEU A 69 0.28 7.58 2.83
N GLY A 70 0.72 6.55 3.54
CA GLY A 70 0.06 5.26 3.64
C GLY A 70 -0.66 5.11 4.98
N TYR A 71 -1.93 4.74 4.91
CA TYR A 71 -2.84 4.50 6.02
C TYR A 71 -3.11 2.99 6.11
N TYR A 72 -2.62 2.35 7.17
CA TYR A 72 -2.60 0.90 7.32
C TYR A 72 -3.51 0.47 8.47
N ALA A 73 -4.62 -0.20 8.15
CA ALA A 73 -5.52 -0.76 9.15
C ALA A 73 -4.93 -2.06 9.72
N ALA A 74 -4.21 -1.99 10.85
CA ALA A 74 -3.47 -3.12 11.45
C ALA A 74 -4.29 -3.93 12.47
N GLY A 75 -5.59 -4.12 12.20
CA GLY A 75 -6.50 -4.91 13.05
C GLY A 75 -6.55 -4.41 14.49
N GLY A 76 -6.29 -5.29 15.46
CA GLY A 76 -6.30 -4.95 16.90
C GLY A 76 -5.24 -3.93 17.33
N ARG A 77 -4.27 -3.59 16.45
CA ARG A 77 -3.27 -2.55 16.69
C ARG A 77 -3.75 -1.15 16.25
N GLY A 78 -4.92 -1.05 15.61
CA GLY A 78 -5.50 0.20 15.14
C GLY A 78 -4.98 0.66 13.78
N LEU A 79 -5.11 1.95 13.51
CA LEU A 79 -4.63 2.60 12.28
C LEU A 79 -3.20 3.08 12.45
N TYR A 80 -2.32 2.75 11.51
CA TYR A 80 -0.97 3.29 11.43
C TYR A 80 -0.83 4.21 10.22
N ILE A 81 0.00 5.23 10.35
CA ILE A 81 0.39 6.10 9.25
C ILE A 81 1.88 5.92 8.97
N ALA A 82 2.25 5.81 7.70
CA ALA A 82 3.62 5.88 7.24
C ALA A 82 3.77 6.90 6.10
N ASP A 83 4.91 7.57 6.05
CA ASP A 83 5.38 8.23 4.84
C ASP A 83 5.87 7.16 3.85
N VAL A 84 5.29 7.17 2.66
CA VAL A 84 5.59 6.30 1.54
C VAL A 84 5.94 7.10 0.28
N SER A 85 6.28 8.40 0.43
CA SER A 85 6.71 9.27 -0.67
C SER A 85 7.99 8.78 -1.34
N ASP A 86 8.91 8.20 -0.55
CA ASP A 86 9.96 7.30 -1.04
C ASP A 86 9.55 5.84 -0.80
N PRO A 87 9.04 5.12 -1.81
CA PRO A 87 8.60 3.75 -1.66
C PRO A 87 9.77 2.78 -1.42
N THR A 88 11.01 3.17 -1.64
CA THR A 88 12.18 2.31 -1.37
C THR A 88 12.56 2.31 0.11
N SER A 89 12.18 3.36 0.85
CA SER A 89 12.45 3.52 2.28
C SER A 89 11.27 4.15 3.05
N PRO A 90 10.13 3.45 3.21
CA PRO A 90 8.99 3.95 3.95
C PRO A 90 9.31 4.26 5.42
N THR A 91 8.79 5.38 5.93
CA THR A 91 8.97 5.81 7.32
C THR A 91 7.67 5.69 8.10
N LEU A 92 7.62 4.77 9.06
CA LEU A 92 6.42 4.59 9.90
C LEU A 92 6.37 5.68 10.98
N PHE A 93 5.30 6.47 11.01
CA PHE A 93 5.06 7.43 12.08
C PHE A 93 4.47 6.80 13.34
N GLY A 94 3.82 5.65 13.21
CA GLY A 94 3.22 4.90 14.32
C GLY A 94 1.69 4.89 14.26
N PRO A 95 1.01 4.48 15.35
CA PRO A 95 -0.44 4.49 15.40
C PRO A 95 -0.98 5.93 15.36
N TYR A 96 -2.18 6.13 14.82
CA TYR A 96 -2.85 7.42 14.65
C TYR A 96 -2.97 8.26 15.95
N GLY A 97 -2.81 7.66 17.13
CA GLY A 97 -2.75 8.37 18.43
C GLY A 97 -1.36 8.78 18.92
N GLY A 98 -0.29 8.37 18.23
CA GLY A 98 1.09 8.78 18.50
C GLY A 98 1.69 9.63 17.39
N TRP A 99 0.95 9.86 16.31
CA TRP A 99 1.34 10.76 15.23
C TRP A 99 1.15 12.21 15.70
N PRO A 100 2.22 13.02 15.83
CA PRO A 100 2.09 14.38 16.34
C PRO A 100 1.31 15.30 15.40
N GLY A 101 1.20 14.97 14.10
CA GLY A 101 0.65 15.86 13.07
C GLY A 101 1.27 17.27 13.11
N PRO A 102 0.85 18.19 12.24
CA PRO A 102 0.88 19.61 12.56
C PRO A 102 -0.35 19.91 13.42
N LEU A 103 -0.17 20.33 14.68
CA LEU A 103 -1.28 20.71 15.57
C LEU A 103 -1.92 22.08 15.24
N ASP A 104 -1.55 22.76 14.14
CA ASP A 104 -1.79 24.21 14.00
C ASP A 104 -2.45 24.72 12.70
N GLU A 105 -3.02 23.90 11.81
CA GLU A 105 -3.71 24.44 10.60
C GLU A 105 -5.21 24.11 10.46
N ALA A 106 -5.92 23.83 11.55
CA ALA A 106 -7.38 23.59 11.46
C ALA A 106 -8.23 24.17 12.60
N VAL A 107 -7.92 25.37 13.09
CA VAL A 107 -8.97 26.26 13.66
C VAL A 107 -8.83 27.65 13.05
N GLY A 108 -9.23 27.73 11.79
CA GLY A 108 -9.46 28.96 11.05
C GLY A 108 -10.87 28.95 10.45
N VAL A 109 -11.88 28.69 11.27
CA VAL A 109 -13.30 29.08 11.09
C VAL A 109 -13.98 29.12 12.44
#